data_AF-A0A849CKJ5-F1
#
_entry.id   AF-A0A849CKJ5-F1
#
_cell.length_a   1.000
_cell.length_b   1.000
_cell.length_c   1.000
_cell.angle_alpha   90.00
_cell.angle_beta   90.00
_cell.angle_gamma   90.00
#
_symmetry.space_group_name_H-M   'P 1'
#
loop_
_entity.id
_entity.type
_entity.pdbx_description
1 polymer ?
#
loop_
_entity_poly.entity_id
_entity_poly.type
_entity_poly.pdbx_seq_one_letter_code
_entity_poly.pdbx_strand_id
1 'polypeptide(L)'
;MEKLECTIKILEYIPHLLTAIGLFISLKTLSAGFFNKNISEERIKWREKIRELSQEIIISYSKSESEKLELYCKLANRLNPADKADKNILELCKKILNEQPEEHEVEEFINKISLLLKDDWERCKHESKLRKIIFCCKYESKYKANNEYKVTD
;
A
#
# COMPACT_ATOMS: atom_id res chain seq x y z
N MET A 1 41.28 -40.68 -18.89
CA MET A 1 41.18 -41.03 -17.46
C MET A 1 41.04 -39.76 -16.61
N GLU A 2 42.04 -38.88 -16.55
CA GLU A 2 42.00 -37.61 -15.77
C GLU A 2 40.79 -36.70 -16.02
N LYS A 3 40.41 -36.47 -17.29
CA LYS A 3 39.24 -35.64 -17.61
C LYS A 3 37.92 -36.23 -17.08
N LEU A 4 37.83 -37.57 -17.02
CA LEU A 4 36.64 -38.28 -16.56
C LEU A 4 36.50 -38.18 -15.03
N GLU A 5 37.61 -38.30 -14.30
CA GLU A 5 37.66 -38.13 -12.85
C GLU A 5 37.33 -36.68 -12.43
N CYS A 6 37.77 -35.70 -13.20
CA CYS A 6 37.44 -34.29 -12.97
C CYS A 6 35.93 -34.03 -13.14
N THR A 7 35.30 -34.58 -14.17
CA THR A 7 33.84 -34.44 -14.38
C THR A 7 33.02 -35.10 -13.29
N ILE A 8 33.45 -36.27 -12.77
CA ILE A 8 32.76 -36.97 -11.69
C ILE A 8 32.82 -36.16 -10.39
N LYS A 9 33.99 -35.60 -10.05
CA LYS A 9 34.14 -34.72 -8.88
C LYS A 9 33.23 -33.49 -8.97
N ILE A 10 33.14 -32.85 -10.14
CA ILE A 10 32.25 -31.69 -10.32
C ILE A 10 30.77 -32.07 -10.12
N LEU A 11 30.34 -33.23 -10.62
CA LEU A 11 28.98 -33.74 -10.46
C LEU A 11 28.59 -33.98 -9.00
N GLU A 12 29.53 -34.41 -8.15
CA GLU A 12 29.29 -34.61 -6.70
C GLU A 12 29.05 -33.29 -5.95
N TYR A 13 29.58 -32.16 -6.43
CA TYR A 13 29.36 -30.85 -5.79
C TYR A 13 28.02 -30.20 -6.16
N ILE A 14 27.38 -30.62 -7.26
CA ILE A 14 26.12 -30.03 -7.74
C ILE A 14 24.98 -30.15 -6.70
N PRO A 15 24.74 -31.32 -6.07
CA PRO A 15 23.70 -31.45 -5.03
C PRO A 15 23.92 -30.49 -3.86
N HIS A 16 25.17 -30.34 -3.39
CA HIS A 16 25.49 -29.44 -2.28
C HIS A 16 25.23 -27.97 -2.63
N LEU A 17 25.57 -27.56 -3.86
CA LEU A 17 25.28 -26.22 -4.36
C LEU A 17 23.76 -25.98 -4.44
N LEU A 18 22.99 -26.95 -4.95
CA LEU A 18 21.53 -26.87 -5.01
C LEU A 18 20.91 -26.78 -3.61
N THR A 19 21.40 -27.56 -2.64
CA THR A 19 20.95 -27.47 -1.25
C THR A 19 21.27 -26.12 -0.63
N ALA A 20 22.47 -25.57 -0.87
CA ALA A 20 22.84 -24.25 -0.37
C ALA A 20 21.96 -23.13 -0.95
N ILE A 21 21.67 -23.19 -2.27
CA ILE A 21 20.75 -22.27 -2.94
C ILE A 21 19.34 -22.40 -2.34
N GLY A 22 18.85 -23.63 -2.16
CA GLY A 22 17.55 -23.91 -1.56
C GLY A 22 17.43 -23.37 -0.13
N LEU A 23 18.45 -23.58 0.70
CA LEU A 23 18.50 -23.04 2.06
C LEU A 23 18.49 -21.51 2.07
N PHE A 24 19.26 -20.87 1.19
CA PHE A 24 19.30 -19.43 1.06
C PHE A 24 17.93 -18.85 0.66
N ILE A 25 17.26 -19.47 -0.33
CA ILE A 25 15.91 -19.07 -0.75
C ILE A 25 14.93 -19.22 0.43
N SER A 26 14.94 -20.36 1.13
CA SER A 26 14.07 -20.63 2.28
C SER A 26 14.25 -19.61 3.42
N LEU A 27 15.49 -19.23 3.75
CA LEU A 27 15.75 -18.22 4.77
C LEU A 27 15.22 -16.84 4.38
N LYS A 28 15.37 -16.46 3.10
CA LYS A 28 14.83 -15.19 2.57
C LYS A 28 13.31 -15.17 2.57
N THR A 29 12.65 -16.27 2.19
CA THR A 29 11.19 -16.34 2.16
C THR A 29 10.58 -16.33 3.56
N LEU A 30 11.20 -17.01 4.53
CA LEU A 30 10.75 -16.99 5.93
C LEU A 30 10.83 -15.59 6.54
N SER A 31 11.99 -14.94 6.39
CA SER A 31 12.20 -13.58 6.92
C SER A 31 11.21 -12.60 6.28
N ALA A 32 11.10 -12.60 4.95
CA ALA A 32 10.15 -11.75 4.25
C ALA A 32 8.70 -12.05 4.61
N GLY A 33 8.35 -13.32 4.81
CA GLY A 33 7.01 -13.74 5.23
C GLY A 33 6.58 -13.15 6.56
N PHE A 34 7.48 -13.12 7.56
CA PHE A 34 7.19 -12.51 8.86
C PHE A 34 6.96 -11.00 8.77
N PHE A 35 7.88 -10.27 8.11
CA PHE A 35 7.74 -8.82 7.92
C PHE A 35 6.49 -8.47 7.12
N ASN A 36 6.22 -9.22 6.05
CA ASN A 36 5.04 -9.01 5.22
C ASN A 36 3.75 -9.25 6.00
N LYS A 37 3.72 -10.26 6.89
CA LYS A 37 2.53 -10.52 7.73
C LYS A 37 2.24 -9.33 8.65
N ASN A 38 3.23 -8.86 9.41
CA ASN A 38 3.05 -7.74 10.33
C ASN A 38 2.61 -6.45 9.59
N ILE A 39 3.27 -6.13 8.47
CA ILE A 39 2.90 -4.96 7.65
C ILE A 39 1.51 -5.13 7.05
N SER A 40 1.14 -6.34 6.62
CA SER A 40 -0.19 -6.59 6.05
C SER A 40 -1.29 -6.42 7.09
N GLU A 41 -1.08 -6.87 8.33
CA GLU A 41 -2.01 -6.68 9.44
C GLU A 41 -2.20 -5.19 9.77
N GLU A 42 -1.11 -4.44 9.91
CA GLU A 42 -1.19 -2.98 10.14
C GLU A 42 -1.87 -2.24 8.97
N ARG A 43 -1.66 -2.67 7.72
CA ARG A 43 -2.35 -2.10 6.57
C ARG A 43 -3.82 -2.47 6.49
N ILE A 44 -4.21 -3.67 6.93
CA ILE A 44 -5.63 -4.04 7.05
C ILE A 44 -6.30 -3.08 8.03
N LYS A 45 -5.71 -2.90 9.23
CA LYS A 45 -6.21 -1.96 10.25
C LYS A 45 -6.27 -0.53 9.72
N TRP A 46 -5.23 -0.08 9.01
CA TRP A 46 -5.20 1.24 8.39
C TRP A 46 -6.34 1.41 7.37
N ARG A 47 -6.54 0.46 6.46
CA ARG A 47 -7.63 0.50 5.47
C ARG A 47 -9.01 0.50 6.12
N GLU A 48 -9.23 -0.34 7.13
CA GLU A 48 -10.47 -0.34 7.90
C GLU A 48 -10.71 1.02 8.55
N LYS A 49 -9.68 1.61 9.17
CA LYS A 49 -9.83 2.90 9.82
C LYS A 49 -10.07 4.05 8.83
N ILE A 50 -9.47 4.02 7.65
CA ILE A 50 -9.76 4.97 6.58
C ILE A 50 -11.23 4.85 6.12
N ARG A 51 -11.76 3.63 5.97
CA ARG A 51 -13.17 3.42 5.60
C ARG A 51 -14.11 3.96 6.67
N GLU A 52 -13.88 3.62 7.93
CA GLU A 52 -14.67 4.12 9.07
C GLU A 52 -14.67 5.65 9.09
N LEU A 53 -13.49 6.27 9.05
CA LEU A 53 -13.37 7.74 9.06
C LEU A 53 -14.08 8.37 7.87
N SER A 54 -13.96 7.79 6.67
CA SER A 54 -14.63 8.32 5.48
C SER A 54 -16.15 8.30 5.61
N GLN A 55 -16.72 7.23 6.19
CA GLN A 55 -18.15 7.13 6.45
C GLN A 55 -18.57 8.15 7.52
N GLU A 56 -17.81 8.25 8.61
CA GLU A 56 -18.06 9.20 9.69
C GLU A 56 -18.03 10.66 9.22
N ILE A 57 -17.13 11.00 8.30
CA ILE A 57 -17.03 12.33 7.69
C ILE A 57 -18.28 12.64 6.86
N ILE A 58 -18.74 11.71 6.02
CA ILE A 58 -19.91 11.91 5.17
C ILE A 58 -21.18 12.17 6.00
N ILE A 59 -21.34 11.49 7.14
CA ILE A 59 -22.50 11.66 8.03
C ILE A 59 -22.32 12.74 9.11
N SER A 60 -21.19 13.45 9.12
CA SER A 60 -20.83 14.39 10.20
C SER A 60 -21.56 15.73 10.17
N TYR A 61 -22.56 15.89 9.30
CA TYR A 61 -23.27 17.15 9.09
C TYR A 61 -23.88 17.74 10.38
N SER A 62 -24.36 16.86 11.28
CA SER A 62 -24.96 17.24 12.57
C SER A 62 -23.99 17.30 13.74
N LYS A 63 -22.69 17.00 13.52
CA LYS A 63 -21.67 17.00 14.57
C LYS A 63 -21.22 18.42 14.91
N SER A 64 -20.71 18.59 16.14
CA SER A 64 -20.10 19.84 16.57
C SER A 64 -18.81 20.15 15.83
N GLU A 65 -18.41 21.41 15.79
CA GLU A 65 -17.18 21.84 15.13
C GLU A 65 -15.92 21.14 15.70
N SER A 66 -15.90 20.88 17.01
CA SER A 66 -14.81 20.14 17.66
C SER A 66 -14.71 18.70 17.16
N GLU A 67 -15.84 18.02 16.97
CA GLU A 67 -15.86 16.64 16.47
C GLU A 67 -15.49 16.58 14.98
N LYS A 68 -15.92 17.56 14.19
CA LYS A 68 -15.52 17.70 12.78
C LYS A 68 -14.00 17.89 12.66
N LEU A 69 -13.43 18.78 13.48
CA LEU A 69 -11.99 18.98 13.54
C LEU A 69 -11.24 17.71 13.97
N GLU A 70 -11.80 16.95 14.93
CA GLU A 70 -11.22 15.68 15.35
C GLU A 70 -11.20 14.66 14.20
N LEU A 71 -12.27 14.54 13.42
CA LEU A 71 -12.34 13.68 12.23
C LEU A 71 -11.29 14.07 11.20
N TYR A 72 -11.18 15.37 10.91
CA TYR A 72 -10.16 15.89 9.99
C TYR A 72 -8.75 15.53 10.47
N CYS A 73 -8.43 15.77 11.74
CA CYS A 73 -7.12 15.45 12.32
C CYS A 73 -6.83 13.94 12.27
N LYS A 74 -7.82 13.09 12.56
CA LYS A 74 -7.68 11.63 12.46
C LYS A 74 -7.39 11.18 11.03
N LEU A 75 -8.03 11.79 10.03
CA LEU A 75 -7.77 11.48 8.63
C LEU A 75 -6.39 12.00 8.20
N ALA A 76 -6.06 13.25 8.52
CA ALA A 76 -4.80 13.90 8.19
C ALA A 76 -3.58 13.16 8.76
N ASN A 77 -3.67 12.62 9.97
CA ASN A 77 -2.60 11.81 10.57
C ASN A 77 -2.37 10.47 9.88
N ARG A 78 -3.28 10.01 9.02
CA ARG A 78 -3.19 8.73 8.31
C ARG A 78 -2.83 8.87 6.84
N LEU A 79 -2.92 10.09 6.31
CA LEU A 79 -2.58 10.43 4.93
C LEU A 79 -1.28 11.23 4.90
N ASN A 80 -0.62 11.28 3.75
CA ASN A 80 0.59 12.06 3.59
C ASN A 80 0.26 13.46 3.03
N PRO A 81 0.28 14.54 3.83
CA PRO A 81 -0.06 15.88 3.33
C PRO A 81 0.91 16.44 2.29
N ALA A 82 2.11 15.86 2.18
CA ALA A 82 3.07 16.23 1.13
C ALA A 82 2.77 15.56 -0.22
N ASP A 83 1.94 14.52 -0.23
CA ASP A 83 1.47 13.88 -1.46
C ASP A 83 0.27 14.65 -2.02
N LYS A 84 0.33 15.01 -3.31
CA LYS A 84 -0.70 15.83 -3.96
C LYS A 84 -2.08 15.16 -3.96
N ALA A 85 -2.12 13.84 -4.16
CA ALA A 85 -3.38 13.11 -4.24
C ALA A 85 -4.03 13.00 -2.85
N ASP A 86 -3.23 12.74 -1.81
CA ASP A 86 -3.67 12.74 -0.42
C ASP A 86 -4.09 14.15 0.03
N LYS A 87 -3.35 15.18 -0.35
CA LYS A 87 -3.70 16.58 -0.07
C LYS A 87 -5.08 16.94 -0.64
N ASN A 88 -5.37 16.52 -1.88
CA ASN A 88 -6.68 16.73 -2.49
C ASN A 88 -7.81 16.04 -1.70
N ILE A 89 -7.57 14.87 -1.10
CA ILE A 89 -8.54 14.21 -0.21
C ILE A 89 -8.79 15.06 1.03
N LEU A 90 -7.72 15.63 1.63
CA LEU A 90 -7.84 16.48 2.82
C LEU A 90 -8.57 17.79 2.53
N GLU A 91 -8.38 18.38 1.35
CA GLU A 91 -9.08 19.58 0.92
C GLU A 91 -10.59 19.31 0.74
N LEU A 92 -10.96 18.22 0.06
CA LEU A 92 -12.36 17.79 -0.05
C LEU A 92 -12.98 17.49 1.32
N CYS A 93 -12.22 16.84 2.21
CA CYS A 93 -12.67 16.57 3.58
C CYS A 93 -13.00 17.86 4.32
N LYS A 94 -12.16 18.90 4.24
CA LYS A 94 -12.45 20.20 4.87
C LYS A 94 -13.74 20.82 4.35
N LYS A 95 -13.94 20.79 3.02
CA LYS A 95 -15.18 21.31 2.42
C LYS A 95 -16.41 20.59 2.94
N ILE A 96 -16.39 19.26 2.91
CA ILE A 96 -17.48 18.40 3.41
C ILE A 96 -17.81 18.67 4.88
N LEU A 97 -16.80 18.95 5.70
CA LEU A 97 -17.00 19.22 7.13
C LEU A 97 -17.55 20.62 7.40
N ASN A 98 -17.09 21.63 6.66
CA ASN A 98 -17.37 23.04 6.95
C ASN A 98 -18.62 23.60 6.24
N GLU A 99 -19.00 23.00 5.11
CA GLU A 99 -20.07 23.49 4.24
C GLU A 99 -21.19 22.44 4.12
N GLN A 100 -22.32 22.79 3.47
CA GLN A 100 -23.22 21.75 2.96
C GLN A 100 -22.60 21.18 1.69
N PRO A 101 -22.02 19.97 1.72
CA PRO A 101 -21.37 19.46 0.53
C PRO A 101 -22.42 19.18 -0.54
N GLU A 102 -22.09 19.55 -1.77
CA GLU A 102 -22.87 19.10 -2.92
C GLU A 102 -22.65 17.60 -3.14
N GLU A 103 -23.63 16.92 -3.74
CA GLU A 103 -23.55 15.47 -4.00
C GLU A 103 -22.28 15.08 -4.78
N HIS A 104 -21.88 15.93 -5.73
CA HIS A 104 -20.68 15.71 -6.54
C HIS A 104 -19.38 15.75 -5.73
N GLU A 105 -19.30 16.58 -4.68
CA GLU A 105 -18.12 16.68 -3.82
C GLU A 105 -17.98 15.44 -2.92
N VAL A 106 -19.12 14.95 -2.41
CA VAL A 106 -19.18 13.70 -1.65
C VAL A 106 -18.77 12.52 -2.53
N GLU A 107 -19.28 12.46 -3.76
CA GLU A 107 -18.92 11.42 -4.72
C GLU A 107 -17.43 11.46 -5.06
N GLU A 108 -16.86 12.65 -5.30
CA GLU A 108 -15.44 12.82 -5.56
C GLU A 108 -14.57 12.34 -4.39
N PHE A 109 -14.96 12.67 -3.16
CA PHE A 109 -14.28 12.21 -1.95
C PHE A 109 -14.31 10.68 -1.83
N ILE A 110 -15.49 10.05 -2.02
CA ILE A 110 -15.65 8.59 -2.00
C ILE A 110 -14.77 7.93 -3.08
N ASN A 111 -14.75 8.49 -4.28
CA ASN A 111 -13.96 7.98 -5.39
C ASN A 111 -12.46 8.04 -5.09
N LYS A 112 -11.96 9.14 -4.53
CA LYS A 112 -10.54 9.27 -4.17
C LYS A 112 -10.14 8.32 -3.03
N ILE A 113 -10.97 8.17 -2.00
CA ILE A 113 -10.75 7.19 -0.93
C ILE A 113 -10.73 5.76 -1.51
N SER A 114 -11.66 5.44 -2.40
CA SER A 114 -11.74 4.12 -3.05
C SER A 114 -10.48 3.81 -3.86
N LEU A 115 -9.99 4.78 -4.63
CA LEU A 115 -8.75 4.65 -5.41
C LEU A 115 -7.51 4.50 -4.51
N LEU A 116 -7.42 5.28 -3.42
CA LEU A 116 -6.35 5.16 -2.43
C LEU A 116 -6.30 3.74 -1.83
N LEU A 117 -7.45 3.24 -1.37
CA LEU A 117 -7.55 1.89 -0.79
C LEU A 117 -7.23 0.79 -1.81
N LYS A 118 -7.64 0.98 -3.06
CA LYS A 118 -7.35 0.05 -4.15
C LYS A 118 -5.86 0.02 -4.48
N ASP A 119 -5.19 1.17 -4.51
CA ASP A 119 -3.74 1.23 -4.77
C ASP A 119 -2.92 0.61 -3.65
N ASP A 120 -3.29 0.86 -2.38
CA ASP A 120 -2.64 0.19 -1.25
C ASP A 120 -2.75 -1.34 -1.34
N TRP A 121 -3.92 -1.86 -1.74
CA TRP A 121 -4.11 -3.29 -1.98
C TRP A 121 -3.22 -3.84 -3.11
N GLU A 122 -3.15 -3.16 -4.25
CA GLU A 122 -2.29 -3.56 -5.36
C GLU A 122 -0.80 -3.53 -4.96
N ARG A 123 -0.39 -2.52 -4.18
CA ARG A 123 0.94 -2.42 -3.58
C ARG A 123 1.23 -3.60 -2.64
N CYS A 124 0.33 -3.94 -1.73
CA CYS A 124 0.49 -5.10 -0.83
C CYS A 124 0.69 -6.41 -1.61
N LYS A 125 -0.13 -6.64 -2.64
CA LYS A 125 0.00 -7.81 -3.52
C LYS A 125 1.35 -7.82 -4.23
N HIS A 126 1.83 -6.67 -4.67
CA HIS A 126 3.12 -6.56 -5.33
C HIS A 126 4.28 -6.85 -4.36
N GLU A 127 4.24 -6.28 -3.15
CA GLU A 127 5.26 -6.45 -2.11
C GLU A 127 5.34 -7.91 -1.61
N SER A 128 4.22 -8.63 -1.66
CA SER A 128 4.15 -10.04 -1.26
C SER A 128 4.69 -11.02 -2.32
N LYS A 129 4.97 -10.58 -3.55
CA LYS A 129 5.45 -11.48 -4.61
C LYS A 129 6.90 -11.89 -4.37
N LEU A 130 7.18 -13.18 -4.54
CA LEU A 130 8.54 -13.74 -4.45
C LEU A 130 9.54 -13.02 -5.37
N ARG A 131 9.11 -12.66 -6.57
CA ARG A 131 9.93 -11.89 -7.52
C ARG A 131 10.39 -10.55 -6.93
N LYS A 132 9.57 -9.86 -6.13
CA LYS A 132 9.97 -8.62 -5.46
C LYS A 132 11.00 -8.90 -4.36
N ILE A 133 10.77 -9.95 -3.58
CA ILE A 133 11.66 -10.36 -2.48
C ILE A 133 13.07 -10.70 -3.01
N ILE A 134 13.14 -11.32 -4.19
CA ILE A 134 14.41 -11.75 -4.79
C ILE A 134 15.04 -10.65 -5.67
N PHE A 135 14.23 -9.93 -6.46
CA PHE A 135 14.73 -9.03 -7.52
C PHE A 135 14.46 -7.53 -7.27
N CYS A 136 13.93 -7.14 -6.11
CA CYS A 136 13.73 -5.74 -5.71
C CYS A 136 12.92 -4.84 -6.68
N CYS A 137 12.14 -5.36 -7.64
CA CYS A 137 11.39 -4.59 -8.65
C CYS A 137 10.49 -3.48 -8.08
N LYS A 138 10.58 -2.22 -8.52
CA LYS A 138 9.73 -1.13 -7.96
C LYS A 138 8.23 -1.33 -8.25
N TYR A 139 7.37 -0.89 -7.33
CA TYR A 139 5.93 -0.75 -7.55
C TYR A 139 5.64 0.66 -8.07
N GLU A 140 4.86 0.77 -9.13
CA GLU A 140 4.38 2.03 -9.69
C GLU A 140 2.90 2.22 -9.33
N SER A 141 2.60 3.30 -8.60
CA SER A 141 1.24 3.61 -8.15
C SER A 141 0.42 4.15 -9.31
N LYS A 142 -0.68 3.44 -9.62
CA LYS A 142 -1.64 3.91 -10.63
C LYS A 142 -2.51 5.05 -10.09
N TYR A 143 -2.71 5.07 -8.78
CA TYR A 143 -3.42 6.16 -8.08
C TYR A 143 -2.72 7.50 -8.26
N LYS A 144 -1.39 7.52 -8.11
CA LYS A 144 -0.60 8.74 -8.30
C LYS A 144 -0.58 9.18 -9.76
N ALA A 145 -0.36 8.25 -10.68
CA ALA A 145 -0.36 8.55 -12.12
C ALA A 145 -1.69 9.22 -12.55
N ASN A 146 -2.84 8.64 -12.21
CA ASN A 146 -4.13 9.16 -12.64
C ASN A 146 -4.51 10.53 -12.02
N ASN A 147 -4.00 10.83 -10.82
CA ASN A 147 -4.23 12.12 -10.16
C ASN A 147 -3.23 13.21 -10.57
N GLU A 148 -2.07 12.86 -11.12
CA GLU A 148 -1.14 13.83 -11.69
C GLU A 148 -1.65 14.40 -13.02
N TYR A 149 -2.25 13.57 -13.89
CA TYR A 149 -2.76 14.00 -15.21
C TYR A 149 -4.07 14.82 -15.15
N LYS A 150 -4.86 14.72 -14.08
CA LYS A 150 -6.13 15.47 -13.95
C LYS A 150 -5.99 16.92 -13.48
N VAL A 151 -4.78 17.38 -13.12
CA VAL A 151 -4.55 18.72 -12.57
C VAL A 151 -3.87 19.66 -13.57
N THR A 152 -3.66 19.21 -14.81
CA THR A 152 -3.03 19.99 -15.88
C THR A 152 -4.01 20.62 -16.87
N ASP A 153 -5.31 20.52 -16.61
CA ASP A 153 -6.37 21.13 -17.41
C ASP A 153 -7.04 22.30 -16.68
#